data_AF-A0AAD5R7E9-F1
#
_entry.id   AF-A0AAD5R7E9-F1
#
_cell.length_a   1.000
_cell.length_b   1.000
_cell.length_c   1.000
_cell.angle_alpha   90.00
_cell.angle_beta   90.00
_cell.angle_gamma   90.00
#
_symmetry.space_group_name_H-M   'P 1'
#
loop_
_entity.id
_entity.type
_entity.pdbx_description
1 polymer ?
#
loop_
_entity_poly.entity_id
_entity_poly.type
_entity_poly.pdbx_seq_one_letter_code
_entity_poly.pdbx_strand_id
1 'polypeptide(L)'
;MAACVWWIILSLSWVLAAASKWSSEAIASYSAHFHAVGWLIPAAQTIVVLVFNAIDGDPVSGMCYVGNTNVNHLRMFVLGGKTDKFM
;
A
#
# COMPACT_ATOMS: atom_id res chain seq x y z
N MET A 1 -2.65 -0.29 4.45
CA MET A 1 -1.75 -0.19 3.28
C MET A 1 -0.58 0.75 3.49
N ALA A 2 -0.79 2.02 3.88
CA ALA A 2 0.31 2.97 4.10
C ALA A 2 1.39 2.48 5.07
N ALA A 3 1.01 1.84 6.18
CA ALA A 3 1.97 1.28 7.15
C ALA A 3 2.95 0.28 6.51
N CYS A 4 2.48 -0.57 5.58
CA CYS A 4 3.33 -1.52 4.87
C CYS A 4 4.31 -0.80 3.92
N VAL A 5 3.85 0.24 3.22
CA VAL A 5 4.71 1.04 2.33
C VAL A 5 5.78 1.78 3.14
N TRP A 6 5.41 2.38 4.28
CA TRP A 6 6.36 3.02 5.19
C TRP A 6 7.36 2.04 5.80
N TRP A 7 6.94 0.80 6.10
CA TRP A 7 7.85 -0.25 6.54
C TRP A 7 8.91 -0.59 5.48
N ILE A 8 8.52 -0.63 4.20
CA ILE A 8 9.46 -0.83 3.08
C ILE A 8 10.42 0.37 2.97
N ILE A 9 9.92 1.61 3.09
CA ILE A 9 10.78 2.80 3.08
C ILE A 9 11.79 2.76 4.23
N LEU A 10 11.38 2.32 5.42
CA LEU A 10 12.25 2.19 6.58
C LEU A 10 13.34 1.13 6.35
N SER A 11 12.99 -0.05 5.83
CA SER A 11 13.95 -1.10 5.54
C SER A 11 14.92 -0.70 4.41
N LEU A 12 14.43 0.00 3.39
CA LEU A 12 15.29 0.59 2.35
C LEU A 12 16.27 1.61 2.94
N SER A 13 15.80 2.50 3.81
CA SER A 13 16.63 3.49 4.49
C SER A 13 17.72 2.82 5.33
N TRP A 14 17.37 1.72 6.00
CA TRP A 14 18.32 0.92 6.77
C TRP A 14 19.40 0.29 5.87
N VAL A 15 19.02 -0.30 4.74
CA VAL A 15 19.98 -0.86 3.76
C VAL A 15 20.88 0.24 3.17
N LEU A 16 20.33 1.41 2.86
CA LEU A 16 21.11 2.53 2.33
C LEU A 16 22.15 3.04 3.34
N ALA A 17 21.78 3.13 4.61
CA ALA A 17 22.70 3.50 5.68
C ALA A 17 23.76 2.42 5.94
N ALA A 18 23.35 1.16 6.08
CA ALA A 18 24.24 0.07 6.51
C ALA A 18 25.11 -0.50 5.37
N ALA A 19 24.52 -0.77 4.19
CA ALA A 19 25.22 -1.40 3.07
C ALA A 19 25.82 -0.39 2.09
N SER A 20 25.10 0.70 1.80
CA SER A 20 25.55 1.70 0.81
C SER A 20 26.35 2.85 1.43
N LYS A 21 26.45 2.91 2.77
CA LYS A 21 27.17 3.94 3.54
C LYS A 21 26.73 5.37 3.18
N TRP A 22 25.45 5.56 2.84
CA TRP A 22 24.93 6.89 2.57
C TRP A 22 24.91 7.73 3.84
N SER A 23 25.25 9.02 3.72
CA SER A 23 25.14 9.96 4.82
C SER A 23 23.66 10.31 5.08
N SER A 24 23.33 10.76 6.29
CA SER A 24 21.97 11.20 6.65
C SER A 24 21.45 12.30 5.76
N GLU A 25 22.34 13.17 5.26
CA GLU A 25 22.03 14.29 4.38
C GLU A 25 21.60 13.77 2.99
N ALA A 26 22.26 12.72 2.50
CA ALA A 26 21.91 12.10 1.22
C ALA A 26 20.52 11.44 1.30
N ILE A 27 20.21 10.72 2.38
CA ILE A 27 18.89 10.10 2.57
C ILE A 27 17.80 11.17 2.75
N ALA A 28 18.07 12.23 3.51
CA ALA A 28 17.14 13.34 3.74
C ALA A 28 16.81 14.10 2.45
N SER A 29 17.76 14.23 1.52
CA SER A 29 17.53 14.82 0.19
C SER A 29 16.49 14.06 -0.63
N TYR A 30 16.29 12.76 -0.37
CA TYR A 30 15.29 11.93 -1.05
C TYR A 30 13.95 11.84 -0.31
N SER A 31 13.80 12.51 0.84
CA SER A 31 12.58 12.47 1.67
C SER A 31 11.30 12.78 0.90
N ALA A 32 11.32 13.77 -0.01
CA ALA A 32 10.17 14.11 -0.84
C ALA A 32 9.71 12.93 -1.71
N HIS A 33 10.64 12.15 -2.27
CA HIS A 33 10.32 10.97 -3.07
C HIS A 33 9.72 9.86 -2.21
N PHE A 34 10.28 9.62 -1.03
CA PHE A 34 9.75 8.62 -0.09
C PHE A 34 8.33 8.99 0.39
N HIS A 35 8.08 10.26 0.71
CA HIS A 35 6.74 10.73 1.05
C HIS A 35 5.77 10.60 -0.12
N ALA A 36 6.18 10.98 -1.34
CA ALA A 36 5.34 10.84 -2.52
C ALA A 36 4.91 9.36 -2.72
N VAL A 37 5.86 8.43 -2.69
CA VAL A 37 5.58 6.99 -2.83
C VAL A 37 4.74 6.47 -1.66
N GLY A 38 5.10 6.87 -0.43
CA GLY A 38 4.44 6.46 0.81
C GLY A 38 2.97 6.84 0.87
N TRP A 39 2.57 7.94 0.23
CA TRP A 39 1.20 8.42 0.21
C TRP A 39 0.44 8.09 -1.08
N LEU A 40 1.09 8.17 -2.24
CA LEU A 40 0.44 7.95 -3.53
C LEU A 40 0.04 6.49 -3.73
N ILE A 41 0.87 5.52 -3.33
CA ILE A 41 0.53 4.10 -3.50
C ILE A 41 -0.73 3.75 -2.68
N PRO A 42 -0.81 4.04 -1.37
CA PRO A 42 -2.02 3.76 -0.60
C PRO A 42 -3.23 4.55 -1.10
N ALA A 43 -3.05 5.82 -1.50
CA ALA A 43 -4.13 6.63 -2.05
C ALA A 43 -4.67 6.07 -3.36
N ALA A 44 -3.81 5.60 -4.26
CA ALA A 44 -4.23 4.94 -5.49
C ALA A 44 -5.02 3.67 -5.18
N GLN A 45 -4.56 2.84 -4.23
CA GLN A 45 -5.27 1.63 -3.83
C GLN A 45 -6.68 1.94 -3.27
N THR A 46 -6.84 2.99 -2.45
CA THR A 46 -8.16 3.38 -1.93
C THR A 46 -9.07 3.95 -3.01
N ILE A 47 -8.53 4.76 -3.94
CA ILE A 47 -9.30 5.29 -5.07
C ILE A 47 -9.83 4.15 -5.94
N VAL A 48 -8.99 3.17 -6.26
CA VAL A 48 -9.39 2.03 -7.09
C VAL A 48 -10.53 1.26 -6.39
N VAL A 49 -10.41 0.98 -5.10
CA VAL A 49 -11.48 0.33 -4.31
C VAL A 49 -12.80 1.11 -4.38
N LEU A 50 -12.75 2.44 -4.30
CA LEU A 50 -13.94 3.30 -4.38
C LEU A 50 -14.57 3.25 -5.78
N VAL A 51 -13.76 3.30 -6.84
CA VAL A 51 -14.24 3.20 -8.23
C VAL A 51 -14.98 1.89 -8.47
N PHE A 52 -14.47 0.78 -7.93
CA PHE A 52 -15.10 -0.54 -8.05
C PHE A 52 -16.24 -0.78 -7.05
N ASN A 53 -16.57 0.19 -6.18
CA ASN A 53 -17.58 0.07 -5.12
C ASN A 53 -17.42 -1.23 -4.30
N ALA A 54 -16.17 -1.60 -4.01
CA ALA A 54 -15.81 -2.88 -3.42
C ALA A 54 -15.80 -2.90 -1.87
N ILE A 55 -16.51 -1.95 -1.25
CA ILE A 55 -16.53 -1.74 0.21
C ILE A 55 -17.73 -2.48 0.80
N ASP A 56 -17.45 -3.43 1.70
CA ASP A 56 -18.46 -4.22 2.39
C ASP A 56 -18.48 -3.87 3.89
N GLY A 57 -19.68 -3.84 4.48
CA GLY A 57 -19.85 -3.70 5.93
C GLY A 57 -19.81 -5.05 6.64
N ASP A 58 -19.04 -5.16 7.72
CA ASP A 58 -19.02 -6.34 8.57
C ASP A 58 -19.88 -6.13 9.84
N PRO A 59 -20.97 -6.89 10.02
CA PRO A 59 -21.88 -6.72 11.16
C PRO A 59 -21.28 -7.14 12.51
N VAL A 60 -20.20 -7.91 12.54
CA VAL A 60 -19.55 -8.36 13.78
C VAL A 60 -18.57 -7.32 14.30
N SER A 61 -17.66 -6.83 13.44
CA SER A 61 -16.69 -5.78 13.81
C SER A 61 -17.27 -4.37 13.76
N GLY A 62 -18.39 -4.15 13.07
CA GLY A 62 -18.99 -2.83 12.85
C GLY A 62 -18.16 -1.94 11.92
N MET A 63 -17.19 -2.51 11.20
CA MET A 63 -16.24 -1.79 10.34
C MET A 63 -16.56 -2.03 8.86
N CYS A 64 -16.12 -1.11 8.00
CA CYS A 64 -16.17 -1.28 6.55
C CYS A 64 -14.81 -1.75 6.05
N TYR A 65 -14.78 -2.82 5.25
CA TYR A 65 -13.56 -3.37 4.67
C TYR A 65 -13.79 -3.95 3.28
N VAL A 66 -12.71 -4.13 2.53
CA VAL A 66 -12.79 -4.67 1.17
C VAL A 66 -12.79 -6.19 1.17
N GLY A 67 -13.75 -6.78 0.45
CA GLY A 67 -13.77 -8.22 0.20
C GLY A 67 -14.20 -9.07 1.38
N ASN A 68 -14.99 -8.51 2.31
CA ASN A 68 -15.56 -9.26 3.43
C ASN A 68 -16.67 -10.22 2.96
N THR A 69 -17.46 -9.80 1.96
CA THR A 69 -18.55 -10.62 1.41
C THR A 69 -18.20 -11.22 0.04
N ASN A 70 -17.29 -10.58 -0.70
CA ASN A 70 -16.91 -10.99 -2.05
C ASN A 70 -15.44 -11.41 -2.16
N VAL A 71 -15.21 -12.71 -2.38
CA VAL A 71 -13.87 -13.30 -2.52
C VAL A 71 -13.09 -12.77 -3.74
N ASN A 72 -13.78 -12.25 -4.76
CA ASN A 72 -13.11 -11.65 -5.92
C ASN A 72 -12.48 -10.29 -5.56
N HIS A 73 -13.18 -9.48 -4.76
CA HIS A 73 -12.65 -8.22 -4.25
C HIS A 73 -11.47 -8.45 -3.29
N LEU A 74 -11.56 -9.49 -2.45
CA LEU A 74 -10.47 -9.89 -1.55
C LEU A 74 -9.20 -10.27 -2.33
N ARG A 75 -9.35 -11.08 -3.39
CA ARG A 75 -8.22 -11.49 -4.24
C ARG A 75 -7.61 -10.30 -4.99
N MET A 76 -8.44 -9.41 -5.52
CA MET A 76 -8.00 -8.27 -6.33
C MET A 76 -7.24 -7.22 -5.51
N PHE A 77 -7.76 -6.86 -4.33
CA PHE A 77 -7.27 -5.69 -3.58
C PHE A 77 -6.37 -6.02 -2.38
N VAL A 78 -6.47 -7.23 -1.83
CA VAL A 78 -5.77 -7.59 -0.57
C VAL A 78 -4.69 -8.65 -0.79
N LEU A 79 -4.98 -9.73 -1.51
CA LEU A 79 -4.04 -10.85 -1.71
C LEU A 79 -3.07 -10.64 -2.88
N GLY A 80 -3.32 -9.65 -3.74
CA GLY A 80 -2.60 -9.44 -4.99
C GLY A 80 -3.25 -10.26 -6.11
N GLY A 81 -4.05 -9.57 -6.94
CA GLY A 81 -4.80 -10.21 -8.02
C GLY A 81 -3.89 -10.75 -9.11
N LYS A 82 -3.99 -12.05 -9.36
CA LYS A 82 -3.62 -12.67 -10.63
C LYS A 82 -4.44 -11.98 -11.74
N THR A 83 -3.75 -11.51 -12.78
CA THR A 83 -4.23 -10.64 -13.86
C THR A 83 -5.21 -11.32 -14.84
N ASP A 84 -6.11 -12.18 -14.35
CA ASP A 84 -6.83 -13.15 -15.20
C ASP A 84 -8.14 -12.61 -15.80
N LYS A 85 -8.54 -11.37 -15.51
CA LYS A 85 -9.83 -10.80 -15.97
C LYS A 85 -9.75 -9.38 -16.54
N PHE A 86 -8.58 -8.97 -17.02
CA PHE A 86 -8.46 -7.77 -17.87
C PHE A 86 -8.15 -8.11 -19.35
N MET A 87 -8.43 -9.34 -19.77
CA MET A 87 -8.43 -9.77 -21.16
C MET A 87 -9.54 -10.80 -21.40
#